data_AF-A0A950KLD8-F1
#
_entry.id   AF-A0A950KLD8-F1
#
_cell.length_a   1.000
_cell.length_b   1.000
_cell.length_c   1.000
_cell.angle_alpha   90.00
_cell.angle_beta   90.00
_cell.angle_gamma   90.00
#
_symmetry.space_group_name_H-M   'P 1'
#
loop_
_entity.id
_entity.type
_entity.pdbx_description
1 polymer ?
#
loop_
_entity_poly.entity_id
_entity_poly.type
_entity_poly.pdbx_seq_one_letter_code
_entity_poly.pdbx_strand_id
1 'polypeptide(L)'
;AGLNCAGLGPLNSDLSGTELRRAGLRGFGEVLGRLDVAARYAIFGHTHRAGPLPRDDPGDWSAGGTQILNTGSWVHEPHFLGDRPDTSPYRAGFAAVVGEAGAPELVNLLDGLSPGAQA
;
A
#
# COMPACT_ATOMS: atom_id res chain seq x y z
N ALA A 1 13.16 2.46 -22.29
CA ALA A 1 12.80 2.16 -23.70
C ALA A 1 13.05 0.69 -24.08
N GLY A 2 14.24 0.12 -23.84
CA GLY A 2 14.58 -1.24 -24.31
C GLY A 2 13.66 -2.39 -23.85
N LEU A 3 13.16 -2.35 -22.61
CA LEU A 3 12.21 -3.37 -22.11
C LEU A 3 10.83 -3.29 -22.76
N ASN A 4 10.32 -2.08 -23.05
CA ASN A 4 9.06 -1.90 -23.79
C ASN A 4 9.15 -2.46 -25.21
N CYS A 5 10.29 -2.26 -25.87
CA CYS A 5 10.55 -2.82 -27.20
C CYS A 5 10.66 -4.35 -27.17
N ALA A 6 11.04 -4.95 -26.04
CA ALA A 6 11.08 -6.39 -25.82
C ALA A 6 9.71 -6.99 -25.41
N GLY A 7 8.62 -6.20 -25.45
CA GLY A 7 7.27 -6.64 -25.07
C GLY A 7 7.02 -6.70 -23.56
N LEU A 8 8.01 -6.34 -22.75
CA LEU A 8 7.86 -6.16 -21.30
C LEU A 8 7.46 -4.70 -21.06
N GLY A 9 6.21 -4.36 -21.38
CA GLY A 9 5.70 -3.00 -21.28
C GLY A 9 4.19 -2.87 -21.61
N PRO A 10 3.64 -1.65 -21.51
CA PRO A 10 4.35 -0.38 -21.38
C PRO A 10 4.85 -0.08 -19.97
N LEU A 11 6.15 0.18 -19.84
CA LEU A 11 6.82 0.69 -18.65
C LEU A 11 6.91 2.22 -18.73
N ASN A 12 6.53 2.88 -17.65
CA ASN A 12 6.76 4.31 -17.43
C ASN A 12 8.19 4.52 -16.89
N SER A 13 8.90 5.53 -17.38
CA SER A 13 10.24 5.88 -16.87
C SER A 13 10.20 6.71 -15.58
N ASP A 14 9.02 7.18 -15.17
CA ASP A 14 8.84 7.85 -13.88
C ASP A 14 8.90 6.82 -12.75
N LEU A 15 10.02 6.85 -12.02
CA LEU A 15 10.28 6.03 -10.84
C LEU A 15 10.08 6.81 -9.54
N SER A 16 9.34 7.92 -9.59
CA SER A 16 8.96 8.65 -8.38
C SER A 16 8.14 7.76 -7.45
N GLY A 17 8.23 8.01 -6.14
CA GLY A 17 7.45 7.26 -5.15
C GLY A 17 5.93 7.36 -5.37
N THR A 18 5.46 8.46 -5.97
CA THR A 18 4.06 8.63 -6.37
C THR A 18 3.67 7.68 -7.51
N GLU A 19 4.48 7.59 -8.57
CA GLU A 19 4.17 6.69 -9.67
C GLU A 19 4.38 5.21 -9.31
N LEU A 20 5.36 4.88 -8.45
CA LEU A 20 5.52 3.53 -7.92
C LEU A 20 4.27 3.09 -7.12
N ARG A 21 3.71 3.98 -6.28
CA ARG A 21 2.45 3.71 -5.57
C ARG A 21 1.31 3.45 -6.56
N ARG A 22 1.09 4.36 -7.51
CA ARG A 22 -0.01 4.23 -8.48
C ARG A 22 0.15 2.99 -9.35
N ALA A 23 1.37 2.66 -9.76
CA ALA A 23 1.65 1.44 -10.50
C ALA A 23 1.31 0.18 -9.69
N GLY A 24 1.66 0.15 -8.41
CA GLY A 24 1.26 -0.93 -7.50
C GLY A 24 -0.26 -1.10 -7.39
N LEU A 25 -0.99 0.00 -7.17
CA LEU A 25 -2.45 -0.02 -7.05
C LEU A 25 -3.15 -0.44 -8.35
N ARG A 26 -2.65 0.02 -9.51
CA ARG A 26 -3.13 -0.47 -10.81
C ARG A 26 -2.87 -1.97 -10.98
N GLY A 27 -1.71 -2.45 -10.55
CA GLY A 27 -1.39 -3.88 -10.55
C GLY A 27 -2.35 -4.69 -9.69
N PHE A 28 -2.69 -4.22 -8.50
CA PHE A 28 -3.70 -4.87 -7.65
C PHE A 28 -5.09 -4.84 -8.30
N GLY A 29 -5.48 -3.72 -8.90
CA GLY A 29 -6.73 -3.63 -9.66
C GLY A 29 -6.80 -4.64 -10.81
N GLU A 30 -5.70 -4.85 -11.53
CA GLU A 30 -5.61 -5.88 -12.57
C GLU A 30 -5.75 -7.29 -12.01
N VAL A 31 -5.12 -7.57 -10.85
CA VAL A 31 -5.27 -8.86 -10.15
C VAL A 31 -6.74 -9.10 -9.77
N LEU A 32 -7.40 -8.10 -9.17
CA LEU A 32 -8.82 -8.19 -8.80
C LEU A 32 -9.70 -8.45 -10.02
N GLY A 33 -9.47 -7.71 -11.12
CA GLY A 33 -10.24 -7.87 -12.35
C GLY A 33 -10.02 -9.22 -13.04
N ARG A 34 -8.77 -9.70 -13.14
CA ARG A 34 -8.46 -10.98 -13.82
C ARG A 34 -8.90 -12.20 -13.05
N LEU A 35 -8.88 -12.13 -11.72
CA LEU A 35 -9.32 -13.22 -10.86
C LEU A 35 -10.82 -13.15 -10.52
N ASP A 36 -11.53 -12.14 -11.06
CA ASP A 36 -12.96 -11.91 -10.84
C ASP A 36 -13.33 -11.87 -9.34
N VAL A 37 -12.53 -11.13 -8.56
CA VAL A 37 -12.72 -11.03 -7.11
C VAL A 37 -13.91 -10.11 -6.80
N ALA A 38 -15.05 -10.72 -6.47
CA ALA A 38 -16.26 -10.00 -6.06
C ALA A 38 -16.28 -9.70 -4.54
N ALA A 39 -15.51 -8.70 -4.10
CA ALA A 39 -15.47 -8.26 -2.71
C ALA A 39 -15.67 -6.75 -2.58
N ARG A 40 -16.27 -6.29 -1.47
CA ARG A 40 -16.39 -4.84 -1.20
C ARG A 40 -15.05 -4.21 -0.82
N TYR A 41 -14.20 -4.99 -0.15
CA TYR A 41 -12.87 -4.59 0.31
C TYR A 41 -11.85 -5.68 -0.03
N ALA A 42 -10.65 -5.28 -0.44
CA ALA A 42 -9.53 -6.18 -0.67
C ALA A 42 -8.28 -5.67 0.07
N ILE A 43 -7.66 -6.56 0.84
CA ILE A 43 -6.42 -6.26 1.59
C ILE A 43 -5.25 -6.86 0.83
N PHE A 44 -4.29 -6.01 0.46
CA PHE A 44 -3.05 -6.37 -0.22
C PHE A 44 -1.83 -6.07 0.67
N GLY A 45 -0.68 -6.56 0.22
CA GLY A 45 0.63 -6.29 0.81
C GLY A 45 1.65 -5.93 -0.28
N HIS A 46 2.87 -6.47 -0.19
CA HIS A 46 3.91 -6.44 -1.22
C HIS A 46 4.58 -5.10 -1.52
N THR A 47 3.87 -3.99 -1.63
CA THR A 47 4.48 -2.68 -1.92
C THR A 47 5.13 -2.01 -0.70
N HIS A 48 4.97 -2.61 0.48
CA HIS A 48 5.46 -2.16 1.80
C HIS A 48 4.92 -0.80 2.28
N ARG A 49 4.26 -0.06 1.38
CA ARG A 49 3.53 1.16 1.67
C ARG A 49 2.12 0.86 2.18
N ALA A 50 1.79 1.32 3.37
CA ALA A 50 0.44 1.26 3.87
C ALA A 50 -0.49 2.27 3.16
N GLY A 51 -1.78 1.97 3.14
CA GLY A 51 -2.84 2.92 2.74
C GLY A 51 -4.20 2.26 2.47
N PRO A 52 -5.24 3.06 2.19
CA PRO A 52 -5.21 4.51 2.05
C PRO A 52 -4.91 5.22 3.37
N LEU A 53 -4.11 6.29 3.32
CA LEU A 53 -3.87 7.21 4.44
C LEU A 53 -4.55 8.57 4.18
N PRO A 54 -4.74 9.44 5.18
CA PRO A 54 -5.51 10.69 5.00
C PRO A 54 -5.03 11.65 3.91
N ARG A 55 -3.77 11.53 3.47
CA ARG A 55 -3.19 12.36 2.38
C ARG A 55 -3.23 11.68 1.01
N ASP A 56 -3.73 10.45 0.94
CA ASP A 56 -3.90 9.73 -0.32
C ASP A 56 -5.18 10.18 -1.02
N ASP A 57 -5.15 10.14 -2.35
CA ASP A 57 -6.36 10.30 -3.16
C ASP A 57 -7.22 9.03 -3.01
N PRO A 58 -8.46 9.12 -2.46
CA PRO A 58 -9.33 7.96 -2.32
C PRO A 58 -9.62 7.23 -3.64
N GLY A 59 -9.59 7.96 -4.77
CA GLY A 59 -9.81 7.38 -6.10
C GLY A 59 -8.71 6.40 -6.53
N ASP A 60 -7.46 6.61 -6.07
CA ASP A 60 -6.34 5.70 -6.35
C ASP A 60 -6.51 4.34 -5.64
N TRP A 61 -7.30 4.29 -4.55
CA TRP A 61 -7.49 3.13 -3.68
C TRP A 61 -8.81 2.39 -3.95
N SER A 62 -9.28 2.44 -5.19
CA SER A 62 -10.47 1.72 -5.64
C SER A 62 -10.21 1.10 -7.00
N ALA A 63 -10.70 -0.13 -7.20
CA ALA A 63 -10.65 -0.80 -8.50
C ALA A 63 -11.96 -1.56 -8.75
N GLY A 64 -12.67 -1.22 -9.83
CA GLY A 64 -13.90 -1.89 -10.20
C GLY A 64 -15.00 -1.87 -9.12
N GLY A 65 -15.00 -0.85 -8.25
CA GLY A 65 -15.93 -0.76 -7.10
C GLY A 65 -15.46 -1.47 -5.83
N THR A 66 -14.35 -2.21 -5.88
CA THR A 66 -13.67 -2.77 -4.69
C THR A 66 -12.78 -1.72 -4.07
N GLN A 67 -12.92 -1.46 -2.77
CA GLN A 67 -11.97 -0.62 -2.03
C GLN A 67 -10.73 -1.41 -1.67
N ILE A 68 -9.56 -0.86 -1.96
CA ILE A 68 -8.27 -1.50 -1.73
C ILE A 68 -7.68 -0.95 -0.43
N LEU A 69 -7.12 -1.83 0.39
CA LEU A 69 -6.26 -1.50 1.52
C LEU A 69 -4.92 -2.20 1.34
N ASN A 70 -3.85 -1.58 1.82
CA ASN A 70 -2.54 -2.19 1.94
C ASN A 70 -2.04 -2.01 3.37
N THR A 71 -1.67 -3.11 4.02
CA THR A 71 -1.18 -3.11 5.41
C THR A 71 0.30 -2.75 5.53
N GLY A 72 0.99 -2.50 4.41
CA GLY A 72 2.39 -2.12 4.41
C GLY A 72 3.32 -3.28 4.74
N SER A 73 4.25 -3.06 5.67
CA SER A 73 5.26 -4.03 6.10
C SER A 73 5.45 -4.00 7.61
N TRP A 74 5.92 -5.11 8.18
CA TRP A 74 6.40 -5.20 9.56
C TRP A 74 7.93 -5.20 9.66
N VAL A 75 8.61 -5.23 8.51
CA VAL A 75 10.07 -5.13 8.44
C VAL A 75 10.47 -3.66 8.52
N HIS A 76 11.40 -3.34 9.41
CA HIS A 76 11.97 -1.99 9.46
C HIS A 76 12.99 -1.81 8.33
N GLU A 77 12.65 -0.96 7.37
CA GLU A 77 13.47 -0.71 6.17
C GLU A 77 13.81 0.79 6.07
N PRO A 78 14.91 1.26 6.68
CA PRO A 78 15.25 2.68 6.78
C PRO A 78 15.25 3.42 5.44
N HIS A 79 15.65 2.73 4.36
CA HIS A 79 15.75 3.26 3.01
C HIS A 79 14.41 3.74 2.43
N PHE A 80 13.26 3.27 2.93
CA PHE A 80 11.94 3.69 2.45
C PHE A 80 11.29 4.80 3.29
N LEU A 81 11.88 5.16 4.43
CA LEU A 81 11.22 6.03 5.40
C LEU A 81 11.21 7.51 5.00
N GLY A 82 12.25 7.97 4.28
CA GLY A 82 12.43 9.37 3.90
C GLY A 82 12.68 10.29 5.12
N ASP A 83 12.48 11.59 4.93
CA ASP A 83 12.89 12.63 5.89
C ASP A 83 12.04 12.69 7.17
N ARG A 84 10.86 12.05 7.17
CA ARG A 84 9.93 11.99 8.31
C ARG A 84 9.55 10.54 8.62
N PRO A 85 10.47 9.77 9.21
CA PRO A 85 10.30 8.33 9.38
C PRO A 85 9.12 7.97 10.29
N ASP A 86 8.83 8.82 11.27
CA ASP A 86 7.72 8.70 12.22
C ASP A 86 6.34 8.79 11.56
N THR A 87 6.21 9.53 10.45
CA THR A 87 4.93 9.71 9.72
C THR A 87 4.96 9.05 8.34
N SER A 88 6.00 8.27 8.06
CA SER A 88 6.18 7.63 6.76
C SER A 88 5.12 6.56 6.51
N PRO A 89 4.52 6.48 5.31
CA PRO A 89 3.62 5.39 4.95
C PRO A 89 4.34 4.04 4.81
N TYR A 90 5.67 4.03 4.83
CA TYR A 90 6.52 2.83 4.80
C TYR A 90 7.02 2.41 6.19
N ARG A 91 6.65 3.14 7.26
CA ARG A 91 7.01 2.73 8.63
C ARG A 91 6.29 1.43 8.99
N ALA A 92 6.94 0.62 9.82
CA ALA A 92 6.38 -0.66 10.24
C ALA A 92 5.13 -0.49 11.12
N GLY A 93 4.34 -1.56 11.23
CA GLY A 93 3.32 -1.69 12.27
C GLY A 93 1.88 -1.42 11.83
N PHE A 94 1.64 -1.15 10.54
CA PHE A 94 0.29 -1.01 10.04
C PHE A 94 -0.45 -2.37 10.01
N ALA A 95 -1.73 -2.33 10.32
CA ALA A 95 -2.64 -3.47 10.34
C ALA A 95 -4.03 -3.03 9.90
N ALA A 96 -4.80 -3.96 9.31
CA ALA A 96 -6.21 -3.76 9.01
C ALA A 96 -7.04 -4.45 10.09
N VAL A 97 -7.84 -3.70 10.84
CA VAL A 97 -8.81 -4.22 11.81
C VAL A 97 -10.11 -4.48 11.08
N VAL A 98 -10.53 -5.74 11.04
CA VAL A 98 -11.80 -6.16 10.43
C VAL A 98 -12.79 -6.44 11.56
N GLY A 99 -13.76 -5.56 11.74
CA GLY A 99 -14.84 -5.73 12.71
C GLY A 99 -15.97 -6.63 12.19
N GLU A 100 -16.96 -6.85 13.05
CA GLU A 100 -18.19 -7.61 12.72
C GLU A 100 -19.03 -6.94 11.62
N ALA A 101 -18.96 -5.61 11.51
CA ALA A 101 -19.65 -4.82 10.49
C ALA A 101 -18.84 -3.57 10.13
N GLY A 102 -19.10 -3.01 8.95
CA GLY A 102 -18.49 -1.76 8.50
C GLY A 102 -17.30 -1.95 7.55
N ALA A 103 -16.53 -0.87 7.38
CA ALA A 103 -15.30 -0.89 6.60
C ALA A 103 -14.13 -1.37 7.48
N PRO A 104 -13.15 -2.10 6.95
CA PRO A 104 -11.90 -2.35 7.65
C PRO A 104 -11.18 -1.02 7.98
N GLU A 105 -10.59 -0.95 9.17
CA GLU A 105 -9.86 0.22 9.63
C GLU A 105 -8.35 -0.03 9.51
N LEU A 106 -7.64 0.86 8.82
CA LEU A 106 -6.18 0.82 8.76
C LEU A 106 -5.60 1.59 9.96
N VAL A 107 -4.96 0.88 10.86
CA VAL A 107 -4.34 1.42 12.08
C VAL A 107 -2.84 1.13 12.09
N ASN A 108 -2.06 1.89 12.86
CA ASN A 108 -0.69 1.50 13.16
C ASN A 108 -0.60 1.09 14.64
N LEU A 109 -0.26 -0.18 14.87
CA LEU A 109 -0.22 -0.78 16.21
C LEU A 109 0.98 -0.32 17.04
N LEU A 110 1.94 0.38 16.44
CA LEU A 110 3.10 0.96 17.12
C LEU A 110 2.87 2.41 17.54
N ASP A 111 1.78 3.04 17.11
CA ASP A 111 1.46 4.41 17.54
C ASP A 111 1.24 4.43 19.06
N GLY A 112 1.92 5.38 19.74
CA GLY A 112 1.86 5.52 21.20
C GLY A 112 2.76 4.55 21.97
N LEU A 113 3.43 3.61 21.31
CA LEU A 113 4.47 2.80 21.94
C LEU A 113 5.81 3.53 21.95
N SER A 114 6.45 3.62 23.11
CA SER A 114 7.85 4.02 23.19
C SER A 114 8.73 2.81 22.89
N PRO A 115 9.88 2.98 22.21
CA PRO A 115 10.85 1.90 22.09
C PRO A 115 11.20 1.41 23.49
N GLY A 116 10.96 0.12 23.77
CA GLY A 116 11.44 -0.48 25.01
C GLY A 116 12.96 -0.34 25.07
N ALA A 117 13.52 -0.02 26.24
CA ALA A 117 14.95 -0.12 26.46
C ALA A 117 15.38 -1.53 26.05
N GLN A 118 16.23 -1.64 25.03
CA GLN A 118 16.82 -2.93 24.66
C GLN A 118 17.70 -3.36 25.85
N ALA A 119 17.40 -4.53 26.42
CA ALA A 119 18.19 -5.18 27.45
C ALA A 119 19.49 -5.74 26.87
#